data_AF-A0AAQ5XJX3-F1
#
_entry.id   AF-A0AAQ5XJX3-F1
#
_cell.length_a   1.000
_cell.length_b   1.000
_cell.length_c   1.000
_cell.angle_alpha   90.00
_cell.angle_beta   90.00
_cell.angle_gamma   90.00
#
_symmetry.space_group_name_H-M   'P 1'
#
loop_
_entity.id
_entity.type
_entity.pdbx_description
1 polymer ?
#
loop_
_entity_poly.entity_id
_entity_poly.type
_entity_poly.pdbx_seq_one_letter_code
_entity_poly.pdbx_strand_id
1 'polypeptide(L)'
;MRWRWRPSWISYVRWWKQQIETKWSCSISWRRRRVEDLQFRVEEACITKGDLEVATVSERSRIMELEREVADLQLRLRASQQKEDAASLSQQQISSLKAQVQSQEKKISELSVDLESKQKELQSVQQDKTSVEQQLTSLRQQLETAEEHNRRTAKTMQELEQSMERSKKDYQTLTEESQSREKDLRAQLTQSTEKSERTALSLGQLTNENKTLEMQLEALKQQNSKYQEELSLSKERSSSENQRIGVLCKEIEELKLASQKSQHLDEHNDDRDSQQADMKSRETISNQETEGDVNFQKSTGALISDKDQELETLRNEIAVLRGENAMAKTLQSAVETLERDKAQLQSRVHSLEQRLMGTQASEGEDRDAPPSGEAALEQLREEKEFAEGQINFLNSVIVDLQRKNEELKVKLKKLALAEFNGNTDGFDEGVSKREKKATPRLFCDICDCFDLHDTEDCPTQAQSPDSVPHTTYHGNPADERPYCDICEAFGHATESCNDDQTF
;
A
#
# COMPACT_ATOMS: atom_id res chain seq x y z
N MET A 1 107.02 74.47 -160.10
CA MET A 1 105.62 74.62 -160.58
C MET A 1 104.75 73.92 -159.56
N ARG A 2 103.68 74.43 -158.94
CA ARG A 2 102.68 75.45 -159.27
C ARG A 2 102.14 76.05 -157.96
N TRP A 3 101.49 77.18 -158.12
CA TRP A 3 101.05 78.15 -157.14
C TRP A 3 99.87 77.72 -156.25
N ARG A 4 99.84 78.31 -155.04
CA ARG A 4 98.72 78.74 -154.16
C ARG A 4 97.46 77.88 -154.11
N TRP A 5 96.95 77.63 -152.90
CA TRP A 5 95.69 78.21 -152.42
C TRP A 5 95.72 78.28 -150.89
N ARG A 6 95.60 79.50 -150.33
CA ARG A 6 95.20 79.72 -148.94
C ARG A 6 93.77 79.22 -148.77
N PRO A 7 93.43 78.43 -147.74
CA PRO A 7 92.05 78.33 -147.29
C PRO A 7 91.58 79.71 -146.82
N SER A 8 90.51 80.20 -147.44
CA SER A 8 89.87 81.48 -147.17
C SER A 8 89.41 81.55 -145.70
N TRP A 9 89.44 82.75 -145.10
CA TRP A 9 88.89 83.05 -143.77
C TRP A 9 87.45 82.51 -143.61
N ILE A 10 86.70 82.42 -144.71
CA ILE A 10 85.36 81.83 -144.82
C ILE A 10 85.33 80.34 -144.40
N SER A 11 86.36 79.55 -144.74
CA SER A 11 86.44 78.12 -144.37
C SER A 11 86.71 77.95 -142.87
N TYR A 12 87.50 78.84 -142.27
CA TYR A 12 87.77 78.83 -140.83
C TYR A 12 86.52 79.22 -140.04
N VAL A 13 85.77 80.24 -140.49
CA VAL A 13 84.48 80.64 -139.90
C VAL A 13 83.42 79.53 -140.04
N ARG A 14 83.35 78.82 -141.18
CA ARG A 14 82.45 77.66 -141.33
C ARG A 14 82.82 76.51 -140.39
N TRP A 15 84.10 76.20 -140.27
CA TRP A 15 84.58 75.15 -139.35
C TRP A 15 84.29 75.50 -137.89
N TRP A 16 84.55 76.75 -137.48
CA TRP A 16 84.21 77.25 -136.15
C TRP A 16 82.71 77.22 -135.88
N LYS A 17 81.88 77.63 -136.86
CA LYS A 17 80.42 77.55 -136.77
C LYS A 17 79.93 76.11 -136.61
N GLN A 18 80.47 75.17 -137.40
CA GLN A 18 80.14 73.75 -137.30
C GLN A 18 80.55 73.13 -135.95
N GLN A 19 81.71 73.53 -135.41
CA GLN A 19 82.18 73.09 -134.08
C GLN A 19 81.31 73.66 -132.95
N ILE A 20 80.88 74.92 -133.05
CA ILE A 20 79.93 75.52 -132.11
C ILE A 20 78.58 74.79 -132.20
N GLU A 21 78.03 74.59 -133.40
CA GLU A 21 76.73 73.92 -133.60
C GLU A 21 76.74 72.47 -133.09
N THR A 22 77.81 71.71 -133.31
CA THR A 22 77.94 70.34 -132.79
C THR A 22 78.06 70.31 -131.27
N LYS A 23 78.86 71.22 -130.68
CA LYS A 23 78.97 71.35 -129.22
C LYS A 23 77.65 71.80 -128.58
N TRP A 24 76.94 72.73 -129.20
CA TRP A 24 75.60 73.17 -128.78
C TRP A 24 74.57 72.04 -128.92
N SER A 25 74.56 71.32 -130.03
CA SER A 25 73.65 70.19 -130.25
C SER A 25 73.90 69.05 -129.25
N CYS A 26 75.17 68.73 -128.98
CA CYS A 26 75.56 67.77 -127.95
C CYS A 26 75.15 68.25 -126.54
N SER A 27 75.34 69.54 -126.23
CA SER A 27 74.89 70.12 -124.96
C SER A 27 73.37 70.12 -124.82
N ILE A 28 72.61 70.38 -125.90
CA ILE A 28 71.14 70.35 -125.90
C ILE A 28 70.65 68.92 -125.74
N SER A 29 71.26 67.96 -126.45
CA SER A 29 70.96 66.54 -126.31
C SER A 29 71.23 66.02 -124.89
N TRP A 30 72.38 66.39 -124.30
CA TRP A 30 72.71 66.06 -122.92
C TRP A 30 71.72 66.68 -121.92
N ARG A 31 71.39 67.97 -122.08
CA ARG A 31 70.39 68.64 -121.24
C ARG A 31 69.01 67.99 -121.37
N ARG A 32 68.60 67.59 -122.58
CA ARG A 32 67.34 66.88 -122.82
C ARG A 32 67.30 65.54 -122.09
N ARG A 33 68.33 64.70 -122.24
CA ARG A 33 68.42 63.40 -121.54
C ARG A 33 68.45 63.58 -120.01
N ARG A 34 69.09 64.64 -119.51
CA ARG A 34 69.08 64.97 -118.07
C ARG A 34 67.70 65.39 -117.58
N VAL A 35 66.94 66.14 -118.37
CA VAL A 35 65.55 66.50 -118.05
C VAL A 35 64.67 65.25 -118.05
N GLU A 36 64.82 64.37 -119.04
CA GLU A 36 64.09 63.09 -119.12
C GLU A 36 64.40 62.18 -117.91
N ASP A 37 65.67 62.06 -117.51
CA ASP A 37 66.08 61.31 -116.30
C ASP A 37 65.50 61.92 -115.02
N LEU A 38 65.58 63.25 -114.87
CA LEU A 38 64.97 63.95 -113.74
C LEU A 38 63.44 63.78 -113.71
N GLN A 39 62.79 63.83 -114.87
CA GLN A 39 61.35 63.60 -114.98
C GLN A 39 61.00 62.17 -114.56
N PHE A 40 61.72 61.16 -115.04
CA PHE A 40 61.53 59.78 -114.63
C PHE A 40 61.69 59.59 -113.11
N ARG A 41 62.74 60.18 -112.52
CA ARG A 41 62.96 60.14 -111.07
C ARG A 41 61.85 60.84 -110.28
N VAL A 42 61.29 61.93 -110.81
CA VAL A 42 60.15 62.61 -110.19
C VAL A 42 58.89 61.75 -110.30
N GLU A 43 58.63 61.13 -111.44
CA GLU A 43 57.50 60.21 -111.63
C GLU A 43 57.60 58.98 -110.70
N GLU A 44 58.78 58.37 -110.59
CA GLU A 44 59.06 57.28 -109.65
C GLU A 44 58.89 57.72 -108.19
N ALA A 45 59.40 58.90 -107.82
CA ALA A 45 59.19 59.47 -106.49
C ALA A 45 57.71 59.76 -106.20
N CYS A 46 56.92 60.16 -107.20
CA CYS A 46 55.48 60.38 -107.06
C CYS A 46 54.71 59.06 -106.86
N ILE A 47 55.05 58.00 -107.61
CA ILE A 47 54.44 56.68 -107.47
C ILE A 47 54.75 56.12 -106.07
N THR A 48 56.03 56.10 -105.68
CA THR A 48 56.45 55.61 -104.36
C THR A 48 55.84 56.41 -103.21
N LYS A 49 55.72 57.74 -103.35
CA LYS A 49 54.98 58.57 -102.39
C LYS A 49 53.51 58.17 -102.30
N GLY A 50 52.84 57.95 -103.43
CA GLY A 50 51.46 57.46 -103.48
C GLY A 50 51.28 56.10 -102.79
N ASP A 51 52.18 55.15 -103.06
CA ASP A 51 52.16 53.83 -102.42
C ASP A 51 52.35 53.93 -100.90
N LEU A 52 53.25 54.80 -100.43
CA LEU A 52 53.45 55.06 -99.01
C LEU A 52 52.22 55.71 -98.35
N GLU A 53 51.55 56.64 -99.04
CA GLU A 53 50.31 57.26 -98.54
C GLU A 53 49.19 56.22 -98.43
N VAL A 54 49.00 55.35 -99.43
CA VAL A 54 48.02 54.26 -99.38
C VAL A 54 48.35 53.27 -98.25
N ALA A 55 49.62 52.87 -98.10
CA ALA A 55 50.05 52.02 -97.00
C ALA A 55 49.80 52.68 -95.65
N THR A 56 50.08 53.98 -95.51
CA THR A 56 49.83 54.73 -94.27
C THR A 56 48.34 54.80 -93.93
N VAL A 57 47.47 55.03 -94.92
CA VAL A 57 46.01 55.05 -94.73
C VAL A 57 45.49 53.65 -94.38
N SER A 58 46.01 52.60 -95.01
CA SER A 58 45.70 51.21 -94.67
C SER A 58 46.11 50.88 -93.23
N GLU A 59 47.32 51.22 -92.83
CA GLU A 59 47.80 50.99 -91.45
C GLU A 59 47.03 51.81 -90.43
N ARG A 60 46.69 53.08 -90.72
CA ARG A 60 45.80 53.87 -89.86
C ARG A 60 44.42 53.23 -89.70
N SER A 61 43.85 52.70 -90.79
CA SER A 61 42.56 52.00 -90.73
C SER A 61 42.65 50.73 -89.90
N ARG A 62 43.76 49.98 -90.02
CA ARG A 62 44.05 48.81 -89.19
C ARG A 62 44.20 49.18 -87.71
N ILE A 63 44.92 50.26 -87.39
CA ILE A 63 45.06 50.76 -86.02
C ILE A 63 43.69 51.12 -85.44
N MET A 64 42.85 51.83 -86.19
CA MET A 64 41.49 52.17 -85.72
C MET A 64 40.62 50.93 -85.46
N GLU A 65 40.69 49.90 -86.31
CA GLU A 65 39.94 48.66 -86.07
C GLU A 65 40.47 47.93 -84.83
N LEU A 66 41.79 47.85 -84.66
CA LEU A 66 42.40 47.26 -83.47
C LEU A 66 42.05 48.04 -82.19
N GLU A 67 42.03 49.38 -82.23
CA GLU A 67 41.58 50.20 -81.11
C GLU A 67 40.11 49.94 -80.76
N ARG A 68 39.25 49.74 -81.77
CA ARG A 68 37.85 49.36 -81.58
C ARG A 68 37.70 47.97 -80.97
N GLU A 69 38.47 46.99 -81.44
CA GLU A 69 38.50 45.63 -80.89
C GLU A 69 38.99 45.63 -79.44
N VAL A 70 40.05 46.38 -79.12
CA VAL A 70 40.55 46.53 -77.75
C VAL A 70 39.50 47.16 -76.84
N ALA A 71 38.79 48.19 -77.31
CA ALA A 71 37.71 48.82 -76.55
C ALA A 71 36.55 47.84 -76.28
N ASP A 72 36.15 47.05 -77.28
CA ASP A 72 35.11 46.02 -77.11
C ASP A 72 35.55 44.91 -76.15
N LEU A 73 36.80 44.43 -76.26
CA LEU A 73 37.37 43.44 -75.35
C LEU A 73 37.45 43.97 -73.91
N GLN A 74 37.84 45.24 -73.72
CA GLN A 74 37.83 45.88 -72.40
C GLN A 74 36.42 45.97 -71.81
N LEU A 75 35.42 46.31 -72.62
CA LEU A 75 34.02 46.35 -72.19
C LEU A 75 33.53 44.96 -71.77
N ARG A 76 33.83 43.93 -72.57
CA ARG A 76 33.49 42.53 -72.25
C ARG A 76 34.18 42.05 -70.98
N LEU A 77 35.45 42.39 -70.78
CA LEU A 77 36.20 42.03 -69.59
C LEU A 77 35.59 42.69 -68.34
N ARG A 78 35.25 43.99 -68.41
CA ARG A 78 34.54 44.68 -67.31
C ARG A 78 33.18 44.06 -67.02
N ALA A 79 32.41 43.70 -68.06
CA ALA A 79 31.12 43.04 -67.89
C ALA A 79 31.27 41.63 -67.29
N SER A 80 32.33 40.89 -67.63
CA SER A 80 32.65 39.60 -67.02
C SER A 80 33.04 39.76 -65.55
N GLN A 81 33.90 40.73 -65.24
CA GLN A 81 34.32 41.02 -63.87
C GLN A 81 33.12 41.40 -62.99
N GLN A 82 32.23 42.27 -63.48
CA GLN A 82 31.01 42.63 -62.75
C GLN A 82 30.10 41.42 -62.50
N LYS A 83 30.02 40.46 -63.44
CA LYS A 83 29.27 39.22 -63.26
C LYS A 83 29.92 38.30 -62.22
N GLU A 84 31.25 38.17 -62.24
CA GLU A 84 32.00 37.40 -61.25
C GLU A 84 31.88 38.00 -59.85
N ASP A 85 32.01 39.32 -59.72
CA ASP A 85 31.85 40.04 -58.46
C ASP A 85 30.41 39.88 -57.92
N ALA A 86 29.40 40.02 -58.78
CA ALA A 86 28.00 39.79 -58.39
C ALA A 86 27.73 38.33 -58.00
N ALA A 87 28.34 37.36 -58.71
CA ALA A 87 28.25 35.95 -58.37
C ALA A 87 28.95 35.64 -57.03
N SER A 88 30.09 36.25 -56.77
CA SER A 88 30.82 36.12 -55.50
C SER A 88 30.01 36.68 -54.33
N LEU A 89 29.42 37.87 -54.49
CA LEU A 89 28.54 38.47 -53.49
C LEU A 89 27.31 37.59 -53.21
N SER A 90 26.65 37.09 -54.25
CA SER A 90 25.52 36.15 -54.12
C SER A 90 25.95 34.85 -53.43
N GLN A 91 27.11 34.29 -53.80
CA GLN A 91 27.65 33.09 -53.16
C GLN A 91 27.96 33.31 -51.68
N GLN A 92 28.49 34.47 -51.31
CA GLN A 92 28.73 34.84 -49.92
C GLN A 92 27.42 34.95 -49.14
N GLN A 93 26.40 35.60 -49.72
CA GLN A 93 25.06 35.68 -49.12
C GLN A 93 24.42 34.30 -48.93
N ILE A 94 24.50 33.43 -49.94
CA ILE A 94 24.01 32.05 -49.87
C ILE A 94 24.76 31.28 -48.77
N SER A 95 26.08 31.44 -48.66
CA SER A 95 26.86 30.78 -47.61
C SER A 95 26.48 31.23 -46.20
N SER A 96 26.21 32.53 -46.02
CA SER A 96 25.76 33.10 -44.74
C SER A 96 24.37 32.61 -44.37
N LEU A 97 23.42 32.65 -45.32
CA LEU A 97 22.06 32.14 -45.09
C LEU A 97 22.06 30.64 -44.81
N LYS A 98 22.91 29.87 -45.51
CA LYS A 98 23.06 28.43 -45.27
C LYS A 98 23.60 28.14 -43.86
N ALA A 99 24.59 28.89 -43.40
CA ALA A 99 25.11 28.77 -42.03
C ALA A 99 24.03 29.11 -40.98
N GLN A 100 23.22 30.14 -41.25
CA GLN A 100 22.12 30.52 -40.37
C GLN A 100 21.03 29.43 -40.32
N VAL A 101 20.63 28.87 -41.46
CA VAL A 101 19.67 27.75 -41.54
C VAL A 101 20.21 26.55 -40.77
N GLN A 102 21.48 26.17 -40.96
CA GLN A 102 22.10 25.07 -40.21
C GLN A 102 22.12 25.32 -38.69
N SER A 103 22.36 26.57 -38.27
CA SER A 103 22.28 26.92 -36.84
C SER A 103 20.85 26.81 -36.30
N GLN A 104 19.85 27.23 -37.08
CA GLN A 104 18.44 27.11 -36.69
C GLN A 104 17.98 25.64 -36.68
N GLU A 105 18.39 24.82 -37.64
CA GLU A 105 18.12 23.38 -37.68
C GLU A 105 18.67 22.66 -36.44
N LYS A 106 19.90 23.01 -36.02
CA LYS A 106 20.49 22.49 -34.77
C LYS A 106 19.66 22.89 -33.55
N LYS A 107 19.27 24.17 -33.43
CA LYS A 107 18.43 24.64 -32.33
C LYS A 107 17.07 23.96 -32.30
N ILE A 108 16.45 23.74 -33.46
CA ILE A 108 15.17 23.02 -33.57
C ILE A 108 15.35 21.56 -33.13
N SER A 109 16.45 20.93 -33.52
CA SER A 109 16.75 19.55 -33.10
C SER A 109 16.99 19.44 -31.60
N GLU A 110 17.74 20.37 -31.00
CA GLU A 110 17.94 20.46 -29.55
C GLU A 110 16.61 20.65 -28.80
N LEU A 111 15.78 21.62 -29.23
CA LEU A 111 14.46 21.86 -28.65
C LEU A 111 13.52 20.66 -28.82
N SER A 112 13.62 19.93 -29.92
CA SER A 112 12.83 18.71 -30.15
C SER A 112 13.20 17.61 -29.16
N VAL A 113 14.48 17.43 -28.85
CA VAL A 113 14.95 16.46 -27.85
C VAL A 113 14.50 16.86 -26.46
N ASP A 114 14.63 18.15 -26.10
CA ASP A 114 14.17 18.67 -24.81
C ASP A 114 12.66 18.50 -24.64
N LEU A 115 11.87 18.80 -25.67
CA LEU A 115 10.42 18.57 -25.67
C LEU A 115 10.08 17.09 -25.49
N GLU A 116 10.79 16.18 -26.15
CA GLU A 116 10.57 14.74 -25.99
C GLU A 116 10.95 14.26 -24.57
N SER A 117 12.03 14.79 -23.99
CA SER A 117 12.41 14.52 -22.59
C SER A 117 11.33 15.01 -21.63
N LYS A 118 10.81 16.23 -21.82
CA LYS A 118 9.72 16.77 -21.00
C LYS A 118 8.41 16.02 -21.19
N GLN A 119 8.12 15.54 -22.39
CA GLN A 119 6.98 14.67 -22.66
C GLN A 119 7.09 13.35 -21.86
N LYS A 120 8.27 12.73 -21.83
CA LYS A 120 8.55 11.51 -21.06
C LYS A 120 8.46 11.74 -19.56
N GLU A 121 9.05 12.82 -19.04
CA GLU A 121 8.91 13.21 -17.63
C GLU A 121 7.44 13.41 -17.26
N LEU A 122 6.66 14.11 -18.09
CA LEU A 122 5.25 14.37 -17.84
C LEU A 122 4.42 13.07 -17.86
N GLN A 123 4.72 12.13 -18.75
CA GLN A 123 4.09 10.80 -18.76
C GLN A 123 4.41 10.00 -17.50
N SER A 124 5.67 10.01 -17.03
CA SER A 124 6.06 9.36 -15.78
C SER A 124 5.31 9.94 -14.59
N VAL A 125 5.26 11.28 -14.48
CA VAL A 125 4.53 11.97 -13.41
C VAL A 125 3.02 11.69 -13.50
N GLN A 126 2.46 11.58 -14.70
CA GLN A 126 1.05 11.21 -14.90
C GLN A 126 0.77 9.78 -14.38
N GLN A 127 1.67 8.84 -14.61
CA GLN A 127 1.56 7.46 -14.10
C GLN A 127 1.69 7.40 -12.57
N ASP A 128 2.63 8.15 -12.01
CA ASP A 128 2.77 8.25 -10.55
C ASP A 128 1.52 8.87 -9.92
N LYS A 129 0.96 9.91 -10.54
CA LYS A 129 -0.30 10.54 -10.11
C LYS A 129 -1.45 9.54 -10.10
N THR A 130 -1.65 8.76 -11.16
CA THR A 130 -2.75 7.78 -11.20
C THR A 130 -2.52 6.66 -10.18
N SER A 131 -1.28 6.24 -9.96
CA SER A 131 -0.94 5.27 -8.90
C SER A 131 -1.29 5.79 -7.51
N VAL A 132 -0.91 7.03 -7.19
CA VAL A 132 -1.24 7.67 -5.91
C VAL A 132 -2.75 7.88 -5.75
N GLU A 133 -3.46 8.25 -6.82
CA GLU A 133 -4.93 8.37 -6.82
C GLU A 133 -5.61 7.02 -6.54
N GLN A 134 -5.10 5.91 -7.10
CA GLN A 134 -5.58 4.57 -6.80
C GLN A 134 -5.30 4.16 -5.35
N GLN A 135 -4.12 4.49 -4.82
CA GLN A 135 -3.81 4.24 -3.41
C GLN A 135 -4.72 5.05 -2.47
N LEU A 136 -4.98 6.32 -2.79
CA LEU A 136 -5.89 7.17 -2.03
C LEU A 136 -7.34 6.64 -2.05
N THR A 137 -7.82 6.16 -3.19
CA THR A 137 -9.17 5.56 -3.28
C THR A 137 -9.25 4.25 -2.48
N SER A 138 -8.23 3.39 -2.56
CA SER A 138 -8.14 2.17 -1.77
C SER A 138 -8.12 2.45 -0.25
N LEU A 139 -7.29 3.40 0.20
CA LEU A 139 -7.22 3.80 1.61
C LEU A 139 -8.52 4.41 2.11
N ARG A 140 -9.20 5.22 1.29
CA ARG A 140 -10.53 5.76 1.63
C ARG A 140 -11.56 4.65 1.82
N GLN A 141 -11.57 3.64 0.96
CA GLN A 141 -12.47 2.50 1.09
C GLN A 141 -12.14 1.64 2.32
N GLN A 142 -10.85 1.44 2.61
CA GLN A 142 -10.43 0.77 3.85
C GLN A 142 -10.86 1.53 5.10
N LEU A 143 -10.76 2.87 5.10
CA LEU A 143 -11.23 3.70 6.20
C LEU A 143 -12.75 3.58 6.38
N GLU A 144 -13.53 3.70 5.29
CA GLU A 144 -14.99 3.59 5.34
C GLU A 144 -15.45 2.21 5.85
N THR A 145 -14.80 1.13 5.40
CA THR A 145 -15.10 -0.22 5.88
C THR A 145 -14.72 -0.43 7.34
N ALA A 146 -13.60 0.14 7.80
CA ALA A 146 -13.19 0.11 9.20
C ALA A 146 -14.13 0.93 10.09
N GLU A 147 -14.55 2.10 9.65
CA GLU A 147 -15.54 2.95 10.34
C GLU A 147 -16.89 2.23 10.46
N GLU A 148 -17.36 1.60 9.39
CA GLU A 148 -18.60 0.81 9.40
C GLU A 148 -18.49 -0.42 10.32
N HIS A 149 -17.33 -1.10 10.34
CA HIS A 149 -17.06 -2.18 11.29
C HIS A 149 -17.12 -1.66 12.74
N ASN A 150 -16.41 -0.57 13.04
CA ASN A 150 -16.42 0.05 14.36
C ASN A 150 -17.83 0.49 14.79
N ARG A 151 -18.63 1.03 13.86
CA ARG A 151 -20.03 1.40 14.10
C ARG A 151 -20.88 0.18 14.44
N ARG A 152 -20.68 -0.95 13.76
CA ARG A 152 -21.36 -2.22 14.08
C ARG A 152 -20.94 -2.75 15.44
N THR A 153 -19.64 -2.77 15.73
CA THR A 153 -19.12 -3.18 17.04
C THR A 153 -19.65 -2.31 18.17
N ALA A 154 -19.75 -1.00 17.97
CA ALA A 154 -20.33 -0.09 18.97
C ALA A 154 -21.81 -0.41 19.24
N LYS A 155 -22.60 -0.73 18.20
CA LYS A 155 -23.99 -1.15 18.35
C LYS A 155 -24.12 -2.48 19.10
N THR A 156 -23.33 -3.49 18.74
CA THR A 156 -23.39 -4.79 19.42
C THR A 156 -22.93 -4.68 20.88
N MET A 157 -21.93 -3.84 21.15
CA MET A 157 -21.50 -3.53 22.52
C MET A 157 -22.62 -2.86 23.32
N GLN A 158 -23.33 -1.89 22.74
CA GLN A 158 -24.47 -1.23 23.38
C GLN A 158 -25.64 -2.21 23.66
N GLU A 159 -25.93 -3.11 22.73
CA GLU A 159 -26.95 -4.14 22.90
C GLU A 159 -26.59 -5.12 24.03
N LEU A 160 -25.32 -5.54 24.10
CA LEU A 160 -24.79 -6.38 25.17
C LEU A 160 -24.85 -5.66 26.53
N GLU A 161 -24.49 -4.39 26.59
CA GLU A 161 -24.61 -3.58 27.81
C GLU A 161 -26.06 -3.49 28.28
N GLN A 162 -27.01 -3.25 27.37
CA GLN A 162 -28.43 -3.22 27.72
C GLN A 162 -28.94 -4.59 28.19
N SER A 163 -28.48 -5.67 27.57
CA SER A 163 -28.81 -7.05 27.97
C SER A 163 -28.26 -7.37 29.37
N MET A 164 -27.00 -7.01 29.63
CA MET A 164 -26.35 -7.16 30.93
C MET A 164 -27.07 -6.35 32.03
N GLU A 165 -27.47 -5.11 31.73
CA GLU A 165 -28.21 -4.27 32.69
C GLU A 165 -29.61 -4.83 32.97
N ARG A 166 -30.29 -5.39 31.96
CA ARG A 166 -31.57 -6.11 32.16
C ARG A 166 -31.37 -7.34 33.04
N SER A 167 -30.39 -8.19 32.71
CA SER A 167 -30.09 -9.40 33.50
C SER A 167 -29.70 -9.06 34.94
N LYS A 168 -28.97 -7.96 35.17
CA LYS A 168 -28.62 -7.46 36.51
C LYS A 168 -29.86 -7.03 37.29
N LYS A 169 -30.81 -6.33 36.66
CA LYS A 169 -32.09 -5.97 37.29
C LYS A 169 -32.90 -7.21 37.64
N ASP A 170 -33.00 -8.17 36.72
CA ASP A 170 -33.70 -9.44 36.94
C ASP A 170 -33.05 -10.24 38.08
N TYR A 171 -31.72 -10.22 38.18
CA TYR A 171 -31.00 -10.85 39.28
C TYR A 171 -31.26 -10.14 40.62
N GLN A 172 -31.30 -8.80 40.64
CA GLN A 172 -31.64 -8.03 41.84
C GLN A 172 -33.06 -8.33 42.30
N THR A 173 -34.06 -8.31 41.41
CA THR A 173 -35.45 -8.63 41.77
C THR A 173 -35.59 -10.05 42.27
N LEU A 174 -34.94 -11.03 41.62
CA LEU A 174 -34.95 -12.42 42.08
C LEU A 174 -34.30 -12.56 43.47
N THR A 175 -33.23 -11.80 43.75
CA THR A 175 -32.57 -11.80 45.06
C THR A 175 -33.48 -11.21 46.13
N GLU A 176 -34.16 -10.09 45.85
CA GLU A 176 -35.13 -9.46 46.76
C GLU A 176 -36.32 -10.39 47.04
N GLU A 177 -36.87 -11.05 46.01
CA GLU A 177 -37.92 -12.05 46.18
C GLU A 177 -37.44 -13.28 46.96
N SER A 178 -36.21 -13.73 46.75
CA SER A 178 -35.64 -14.84 47.53
C SER A 178 -35.49 -14.45 49.00
N GLN A 179 -35.04 -13.22 49.29
CA GLN A 179 -34.93 -12.72 50.66
C GLN A 179 -36.29 -12.54 51.33
N SER A 180 -37.32 -12.10 50.61
CA SER A 180 -38.68 -12.01 51.16
C SER A 180 -39.24 -13.40 51.46
N ARG A 181 -39.10 -14.36 50.52
CA ARG A 181 -39.47 -15.77 50.75
C ARG A 181 -38.72 -16.38 51.92
N GLU A 182 -37.43 -16.09 52.10
CA GLU A 182 -36.66 -16.56 53.26
C GLU A 182 -37.20 -15.98 54.57
N LYS A 183 -37.51 -14.68 54.61
CA LYS A 183 -38.12 -14.04 55.79
C LYS A 183 -39.47 -14.66 56.14
N ASP A 184 -40.32 -14.90 55.14
CA ASP A 184 -41.63 -15.53 55.33
C ASP A 184 -41.50 -16.97 55.84
N LEU A 185 -40.57 -17.76 55.27
CA LEU A 185 -40.28 -19.11 55.73
C LEU A 185 -39.73 -19.11 57.16
N ARG A 186 -38.81 -18.19 57.50
CA ARG A 186 -38.33 -18.03 58.88
C ARG A 186 -39.46 -17.69 59.84
N ALA A 187 -40.34 -16.77 59.47
CA ALA A 187 -41.50 -16.38 60.29
C ALA A 187 -42.48 -17.55 60.50
N GLN A 188 -42.73 -18.36 59.46
CA GLN A 188 -43.52 -19.58 59.60
C GLN A 188 -42.84 -20.61 60.50
N LEU A 189 -41.52 -20.77 60.37
CA LEU A 189 -40.75 -21.68 61.21
C LEU A 189 -40.86 -21.27 62.69
N THR A 190 -40.64 -19.99 63.00
CA THR A 190 -40.77 -19.47 64.38
C THR A 190 -42.19 -19.59 64.91
N GLN A 191 -43.21 -19.37 64.06
CA GLN A 191 -44.60 -19.56 64.47
C GLN A 191 -44.91 -21.04 64.75
N SER A 192 -44.39 -21.96 63.95
CA SER A 192 -44.55 -23.40 64.15
C SER A 192 -43.85 -23.87 65.42
N THR A 193 -42.62 -23.40 65.68
CA THR A 193 -41.89 -23.72 66.92
C THR A 193 -42.60 -23.18 68.15
N GLU A 194 -43.08 -21.93 68.13
CA GLU A 194 -43.88 -21.36 69.23
C GLU A 194 -45.17 -22.16 69.48
N LYS A 195 -45.87 -22.56 68.41
CA LYS A 195 -47.08 -23.41 68.53
C LYS A 195 -46.72 -24.77 69.13
N SER A 196 -45.64 -25.39 68.67
CA SER A 196 -45.14 -26.66 69.22
C SER A 196 -44.71 -26.55 70.68
N GLU A 197 -44.09 -25.43 71.08
CA GLU A 197 -43.74 -25.17 72.46
C GLU A 197 -44.98 -24.95 73.33
N ARG A 198 -45.98 -24.20 72.83
CA ARG A 198 -47.27 -24.03 73.53
C ARG A 198 -48.00 -25.37 73.70
N THR A 199 -48.03 -26.22 72.67
CA THR A 199 -48.63 -27.56 72.79
C THR A 199 -47.83 -28.46 73.71
N ALA A 200 -46.49 -28.41 73.68
CA ALA A 200 -45.64 -29.14 74.61
C ALA A 200 -45.85 -28.71 76.08
N LEU A 201 -45.95 -27.40 76.34
CA LEU A 201 -46.26 -26.87 77.67
C LEU A 201 -47.66 -27.30 78.14
N SER A 202 -48.66 -27.23 77.26
CA SER A 202 -50.02 -27.68 77.57
C SER A 202 -50.09 -29.19 77.84
N LEU A 203 -49.40 -30.01 77.05
CA LEU A 203 -49.24 -31.45 77.32
C LEU A 203 -48.51 -31.69 78.65
N GLY A 204 -47.50 -30.88 78.97
CA GLY A 204 -46.82 -30.90 80.27
C GLY A 204 -47.76 -30.60 81.45
N GLN A 205 -48.67 -29.63 81.29
CA GLN A 205 -49.69 -29.33 82.29
C GLN A 205 -50.68 -30.48 82.45
N LEU A 206 -51.24 -30.99 81.35
CA LEU A 206 -52.18 -32.12 81.36
C LEU A 206 -51.56 -33.40 81.93
N THR A 207 -50.28 -33.66 81.66
CA THR A 207 -49.58 -34.81 82.24
C THR A 207 -49.36 -34.66 83.74
N ASN A 208 -49.10 -33.46 84.25
CA ASN A 208 -49.03 -33.20 85.69
C ASN A 208 -50.40 -33.30 86.37
N GLU A 209 -51.46 -32.80 85.73
CA GLU A 209 -52.84 -32.98 86.20
C GLU A 209 -53.22 -34.47 86.24
N ASN A 210 -52.91 -35.23 85.18
CA ASN A 210 -53.11 -36.68 85.16
C ASN A 210 -52.36 -37.38 86.30
N LYS A 211 -51.09 -37.07 86.54
CA LYS A 211 -50.34 -37.62 87.69
C LYS A 211 -51.00 -37.28 89.02
N THR A 212 -51.51 -36.06 89.16
CA THR A 212 -52.20 -35.62 90.38
C THR A 212 -53.51 -36.38 90.56
N LEU A 213 -54.30 -36.53 89.49
CA LEU A 213 -55.53 -37.31 89.50
C LEU A 213 -55.25 -38.80 89.77
N GLU A 214 -54.22 -39.38 89.17
CA GLU A 214 -53.76 -40.75 89.45
C GLU A 214 -53.39 -40.93 90.92
N MET A 215 -52.64 -39.99 91.51
CA MET A 215 -52.33 -40.01 92.94
C MET A 215 -53.59 -39.92 93.81
N GLN A 216 -54.56 -39.07 93.45
CA GLN A 216 -55.85 -38.98 94.14
C GLN A 216 -56.65 -40.28 94.00
N LEU A 217 -56.67 -40.88 92.82
CA LEU A 217 -57.37 -42.12 92.53
C LEU A 217 -56.75 -43.28 93.31
N GLU A 218 -55.42 -43.32 93.43
CA GLU A 218 -54.71 -44.29 94.25
C GLU A 218 -54.95 -44.08 95.75
N ALA A 219 -54.99 -42.82 96.21
CA ALA A 219 -55.36 -42.49 97.60
C ALA A 219 -56.81 -42.92 97.91
N LEU A 220 -57.76 -42.68 97.00
CA LEU A 220 -59.15 -43.12 97.12
C LEU A 220 -59.27 -44.65 97.06
N LYS A 221 -58.47 -45.33 96.23
CA LYS A 221 -58.39 -46.80 96.22
C LYS A 221 -57.90 -47.35 97.55
N GLN A 222 -56.83 -46.78 98.11
CA GLN A 222 -56.34 -47.16 99.44
C GLN A 222 -57.40 -46.92 100.52
N GLN A 223 -58.12 -45.80 100.46
CA GLN A 223 -59.21 -45.50 101.39
C GLN A 223 -60.36 -46.50 101.25
N ASN A 224 -60.76 -46.87 100.03
CA ASN A 224 -61.74 -47.92 99.78
C ASN A 224 -61.28 -49.28 100.31
N SER A 225 -60.01 -49.63 100.11
CA SER A 225 -59.44 -50.86 100.68
C SER A 225 -59.52 -50.86 102.20
N LYS A 226 -59.21 -49.72 102.86
CA LYS A 226 -59.35 -49.56 104.31
C LYS A 226 -60.80 -49.72 104.75
N TYR A 227 -61.75 -49.07 104.06
CA TYR A 227 -63.17 -49.23 104.37
C TYR A 227 -63.67 -50.66 104.17
N GLN A 228 -63.19 -51.37 103.14
CA GLN A 228 -63.49 -52.79 102.93
C GLN A 228 -62.92 -53.66 104.07
N GLU A 229 -61.70 -53.38 104.51
CA GLU A 229 -61.07 -54.06 105.64
C GLU A 229 -61.83 -53.79 106.96
N GLU A 230 -62.15 -52.53 107.26
CA GLU A 230 -62.99 -52.15 108.41
C GLU A 230 -64.37 -52.79 108.36
N LEU A 231 -65.00 -52.85 107.18
CA LEU A 231 -66.28 -53.55 106.99
C LEU A 231 -66.14 -55.04 107.25
N SER A 232 -65.04 -55.68 106.82
CA SER A 232 -64.77 -57.09 107.10
C SER A 232 -64.54 -57.36 108.59
N LEU A 233 -63.77 -56.51 109.28
CA LEU A 233 -63.56 -56.55 110.72
C LEU A 233 -64.86 -56.32 111.50
N SER A 234 -65.72 -55.41 111.03
CA SER A 234 -67.05 -55.20 111.63
C SER A 234 -67.97 -56.39 111.42
N LYS A 235 -67.92 -57.04 110.24
CA LYS A 235 -68.68 -58.27 109.98
C LYS A 235 -68.20 -59.43 110.86
N GLU A 236 -66.89 -59.56 111.07
CA GLU A 236 -66.30 -60.57 111.93
C GLU A 236 -66.60 -60.33 113.42
N ARG A 237 -66.60 -59.07 113.86
CA ARG A 237 -67.11 -58.71 115.20
C ARG A 237 -68.58 -59.04 115.35
N SER A 238 -69.42 -58.72 114.37
CA SER A 238 -70.84 -59.06 114.41
C SER A 238 -71.09 -60.57 114.35
N SER A 239 -70.30 -61.34 113.59
CA SER A 239 -70.41 -62.81 113.59
C SER A 239 -69.97 -63.40 114.93
N SER A 240 -68.92 -62.85 115.56
CA SER A 240 -68.47 -63.22 116.90
C SER A 240 -69.51 -62.85 117.97
N GLU A 241 -70.12 -61.67 117.86
CA GLU A 241 -71.22 -61.21 118.72
C GLU A 241 -72.46 -62.10 118.51
N ASN A 242 -72.80 -62.45 117.27
CA ASN A 242 -73.88 -63.38 116.95
C ASN A 242 -73.59 -64.80 117.46
N GLN A 243 -72.34 -65.25 117.44
CA GLN A 243 -71.93 -66.49 118.11
C GLN A 243 -72.14 -66.39 119.61
N ARG A 244 -71.80 -65.25 120.23
CA ARG A 244 -72.00 -64.98 121.66
C ARG A 244 -73.48 -64.93 122.03
N ILE A 245 -74.30 -64.26 121.22
CA ILE A 245 -75.76 -64.25 121.31
C ILE A 245 -76.30 -65.67 121.11
N GLY A 246 -75.74 -66.45 120.18
CA GLY A 246 -76.11 -67.84 119.96
C GLY A 246 -75.81 -68.76 121.16
N VAL A 247 -74.70 -68.53 121.87
CA VAL A 247 -74.41 -69.21 123.14
C VAL A 247 -75.41 -68.78 124.21
N LEU A 248 -75.70 -67.47 124.34
CA LEU A 248 -76.71 -66.96 125.26
C LEU A 248 -78.11 -67.51 124.95
N CYS A 249 -78.49 -67.69 123.69
CA CYS A 249 -79.77 -68.29 123.31
C CYS A 249 -79.86 -69.77 123.71
N LYS A 250 -78.75 -70.53 123.61
CA LYS A 250 -78.69 -71.91 124.09
C LYS A 250 -78.75 -71.98 125.62
N GLU A 251 -78.09 -71.05 126.30
CA GLU A 251 -78.12 -70.91 127.75
C GLU A 251 -79.51 -70.47 128.25
N ILE A 252 -80.21 -69.62 127.49
CA ILE A 252 -81.62 -69.27 127.70
C ILE A 252 -82.54 -70.48 127.46
N GLU A 253 -82.30 -71.31 126.44
CA GLU A 253 -83.07 -72.55 126.20
C GLU A 253 -82.86 -73.60 127.30
N GLU A 254 -81.64 -73.76 127.80
CA GLU A 254 -81.33 -74.63 128.95
C GLU A 254 -81.97 -74.11 130.26
N LEU A 255 -82.06 -72.79 130.44
CA LEU A 255 -82.80 -72.17 131.55
C LEU A 255 -84.33 -72.20 131.34
N LYS A 256 -84.82 -72.31 130.10
CA LYS A 256 -86.26 -72.45 129.76
C LYS A 256 -86.78 -73.87 130.01
N LEU A 257 -85.97 -74.90 129.76
CA LEU A 257 -86.35 -76.31 129.96
C LEU A 257 -86.49 -76.72 131.44
N ALA A 258 -85.98 -75.93 132.38
CA ALA A 258 -86.06 -76.21 133.82
C ALA A 258 -87.27 -75.56 134.53
N SER A 259 -88.10 -74.72 133.88
CA SER A 259 -88.98 -73.78 134.61
C SER A 259 -90.52 -73.89 134.44
N GLN A 260 -91.14 -74.68 133.55
CA GLN A 260 -92.63 -74.85 133.48
C GLN A 260 -93.00 -75.85 132.36
N LYS A 261 -93.88 -76.88 132.41
CA LYS A 261 -94.93 -77.42 133.32
C LYS A 261 -96.08 -76.48 133.75
N SER A 262 -96.78 -75.88 132.80
CA SER A 262 -98.25 -75.61 132.84
C SER A 262 -98.79 -75.02 131.52
N GLN A 263 -99.92 -75.58 131.03
CA GLN A 263 -100.99 -75.00 130.17
C GLN A 263 -100.70 -74.47 128.73
N HIS A 264 -101.03 -75.33 127.73
CA HIS A 264 -102.18 -75.28 126.77
C HIS A 264 -102.74 -73.94 126.18
N LEU A 265 -102.78 -73.88 124.83
CA LEU A 265 -103.57 -73.05 123.85
C LEU A 265 -103.37 -71.51 123.91
N ASP A 266 -103.45 -70.69 122.84
CA ASP A 266 -104.11 -70.75 121.52
C ASP A 266 -103.45 -69.75 120.52
N GLU A 267 -103.48 -70.14 119.24
CA GLU A 267 -103.85 -69.40 118.02
C GLU A 267 -103.40 -67.94 117.64
N HIS A 268 -102.73 -67.88 116.46
CA HIS A 268 -103.12 -67.19 115.20
C HIS A 268 -102.58 -65.78 114.78
N ASN A 269 -102.25 -65.74 113.47
CA ASN A 269 -102.28 -64.67 112.43
C ASN A 269 -101.09 -63.76 112.06
N ASP A 270 -100.55 -64.03 110.86
CA ASP A 270 -100.59 -63.27 109.58
C ASP A 270 -100.23 -61.76 109.51
N ASP A 271 -99.26 -61.41 108.64
CA ASP A 271 -99.44 -60.90 107.25
C ASP A 271 -98.11 -60.26 106.75
N ARG A 272 -97.50 -60.73 105.63
CA ARG A 272 -97.55 -60.17 104.25
C ARG A 272 -96.80 -58.84 104.05
N ASP A 273 -96.11 -58.52 102.95
CA ASP A 273 -95.76 -59.14 101.65
C ASP A 273 -94.91 -58.09 100.88
N SER A 274 -94.39 -58.47 99.72
CA SER A 274 -94.06 -57.64 98.54
C SER A 274 -92.58 -57.31 98.19
N GLN A 275 -92.03 -58.25 97.39
CA GLN A 275 -91.58 -58.11 95.99
C GLN A 275 -90.71 -56.92 95.55
N GLN A 276 -89.55 -57.25 94.95
CA GLN A 276 -89.39 -57.16 93.49
C GLN A 276 -88.19 -57.97 92.99
N ALA A 277 -88.38 -58.63 91.84
CA ALA A 277 -87.34 -59.22 91.00
C ALA A 277 -87.17 -58.34 89.75
N ASP A 278 -85.95 -58.23 89.19
CA ASP A 278 -85.56 -58.91 87.94
C ASP A 278 -84.26 -58.34 87.31
N MET A 279 -83.59 -59.21 86.54
CA MET A 279 -82.65 -59.06 85.43
C MET A 279 -81.18 -58.57 85.57
N LYS A 280 -80.30 -59.58 85.47
CA LYS A 280 -79.10 -59.75 84.62
C LYS A 280 -78.53 -58.55 83.85
N SER A 281 -77.22 -58.34 84.00
CA SER A 281 -76.19 -58.79 83.04
C SER A 281 -74.78 -58.55 83.60
N ARG A 282 -73.86 -59.49 83.33
CA ARG A 282 -72.48 -59.54 83.84
C ARG A 282 -71.53 -59.77 82.67
N GLU A 283 -70.45 -59.00 82.67
CA GLU A 283 -69.31 -59.00 81.73
C GLU A 283 -68.65 -60.36 81.51
N THR A 284 -68.03 -60.58 80.34
CA THR A 284 -66.64 -61.09 80.22
C THR A 284 -66.07 -61.06 78.80
N ILE A 285 -64.73 -60.92 78.77
CA ILE A 285 -63.76 -60.77 77.68
C ILE A 285 -63.65 -62.02 76.78
N SER A 286 -63.24 -61.80 75.52
CA SER A 286 -62.29 -62.60 74.71
C SER A 286 -62.80 -62.89 73.30
N ASN A 287 -62.08 -62.44 72.27
CA ASN A 287 -62.21 -62.95 70.90
C ASN A 287 -60.81 -63.22 70.35
N GLN A 288 -60.58 -64.50 70.05
CA GLN A 288 -59.44 -65.08 69.37
C GLN A 288 -59.95 -65.71 68.07
N GLU A 289 -59.25 -65.40 66.97
CA GLU A 289 -59.03 -66.15 65.73
C GLU A 289 -60.20 -66.82 64.98
N THR A 290 -60.26 -66.60 63.65
CA THR A 290 -60.18 -67.71 62.69
C THR A 290 -59.69 -67.24 61.32
N GLU A 291 -58.70 -67.98 60.81
CA GLU A 291 -58.13 -67.98 59.47
C GLU A 291 -59.12 -68.43 58.39
N GLY A 292 -58.83 -68.05 57.14
CA GLY A 292 -59.41 -68.71 55.96
C GLY A 292 -59.31 -67.93 54.66
N ASP A 293 -58.11 -67.70 54.11
CA ASP A 293 -57.92 -67.51 52.65
C ASP A 293 -56.43 -67.60 52.24
N VAL A 294 -55.86 -68.82 52.14
CA VAL A 294 -54.47 -69.01 51.69
C VAL A 294 -54.39 -70.23 50.76
N ASN A 295 -55.03 -70.17 49.60
CA ASN A 295 -54.64 -71.07 48.49
C ASN A 295 -55.08 -70.65 47.08
N PHE A 296 -55.85 -69.57 46.91
CA PHE A 296 -56.19 -69.04 45.57
C PHE A 296 -55.22 -67.94 45.09
N GLN A 297 -54.26 -67.56 45.93
CA GLN A 297 -53.44 -66.35 45.77
C GLN A 297 -52.03 -66.61 45.22
N LYS A 298 -51.60 -67.88 45.12
CA LYS A 298 -50.24 -68.23 44.68
C LYS A 298 -50.11 -68.43 43.16
N SER A 299 -51.16 -68.90 42.47
CA SER A 299 -51.16 -68.98 41.00
C SER A 299 -51.50 -67.64 40.33
N THR A 300 -52.39 -66.85 40.93
CA THR A 300 -52.68 -65.47 40.53
C THR A 300 -51.48 -64.55 40.78
N GLY A 301 -50.80 -64.66 41.93
CA GLY A 301 -49.62 -63.85 42.24
C GLY A 301 -48.44 -64.07 41.27
N ALA A 302 -48.19 -65.31 40.83
CA ALA A 302 -47.15 -65.61 39.86
C ALA A 302 -47.49 -65.08 38.45
N LEU A 303 -48.72 -65.27 37.99
CA LEU A 303 -49.20 -64.71 36.71
C LEU A 303 -49.24 -63.18 36.70
N ILE A 304 -49.52 -62.55 37.85
CA ILE A 304 -49.48 -61.09 38.00
C ILE A 304 -48.05 -60.59 37.97
N SER A 305 -47.10 -61.26 38.65
CA SER A 305 -45.68 -60.90 38.60
C SER A 305 -45.08 -61.01 37.19
N ASP A 306 -45.43 -62.06 36.44
CA ASP A 306 -44.97 -62.22 35.06
C ASP A 306 -45.56 -61.13 34.14
N LYS A 307 -46.84 -60.78 34.34
CA LYS A 307 -47.49 -59.67 33.64
C LYS A 307 -46.89 -58.32 34.00
N ASP A 308 -46.54 -58.10 35.26
CA ASP A 308 -45.90 -56.86 35.72
C ASP A 308 -44.48 -56.74 35.15
N GLN A 309 -43.73 -57.84 35.03
CA GLN A 309 -42.43 -57.85 34.40
C GLN A 309 -42.52 -57.57 32.89
N GLU A 310 -43.50 -58.17 32.19
CA GLU A 310 -43.79 -57.90 30.78
C GLU A 310 -44.18 -56.42 30.56
N LEU A 311 -45.03 -55.85 31.42
CA LEU A 311 -45.40 -54.44 31.37
C LEU A 311 -44.20 -53.51 31.60
N GLU A 312 -43.28 -53.88 32.50
CA GLU A 312 -42.09 -53.08 32.75
C GLU A 312 -41.09 -53.15 31.57
N THR A 313 -40.96 -54.31 30.91
CA THR A 313 -40.17 -54.43 29.68
C THR A 313 -40.76 -53.59 28.54
N LEU A 314 -42.09 -53.63 28.33
CA LEU A 314 -42.78 -52.82 27.34
C LEU A 314 -42.67 -51.31 27.64
N ARG A 315 -42.69 -50.91 28.92
CA ARG A 315 -42.45 -49.51 29.32
C ARG A 315 -41.04 -49.04 28.96
N ASN A 316 -40.04 -49.86 29.23
CA ASN A 316 -38.65 -49.56 28.86
C ASN A 316 -38.47 -49.49 27.34
N GLU A 317 -39.08 -50.40 26.59
CA GLU A 317 -39.07 -50.36 25.12
C GLU A 317 -39.75 -49.10 24.58
N ILE A 318 -40.90 -48.70 25.14
CA ILE A 318 -41.57 -47.43 24.79
C ILE A 318 -40.67 -46.22 25.11
N ALA A 319 -39.93 -46.25 26.20
CA ALA A 319 -38.99 -45.17 26.55
C ALA A 319 -37.84 -45.08 25.54
N VAL A 320 -37.26 -46.23 25.14
CA VAL A 320 -36.22 -46.29 24.09
C VAL A 320 -36.76 -45.81 22.75
N LEU A 321 -37.91 -46.32 22.31
CA LEU A 321 -38.55 -45.90 21.06
C LEU A 321 -38.90 -44.41 21.04
N ARG A 322 -39.26 -43.82 22.18
CA ARG A 322 -39.44 -42.35 22.30
C ARG A 322 -38.12 -41.59 22.15
N GLY A 323 -37.02 -42.11 22.72
CA GLY A 323 -35.68 -41.55 22.55
C GLY A 323 -35.22 -41.62 21.10
N GLU A 324 -35.38 -42.77 20.45
CA GLU A 324 -35.05 -42.97 19.03
C GLU A 324 -35.92 -42.09 18.13
N ASN A 325 -37.21 -41.92 18.43
CA ASN A 325 -38.10 -41.02 17.68
C ASN A 325 -37.70 -39.54 17.84
N ALA A 326 -37.26 -39.13 19.03
CA ALA A 326 -36.71 -37.78 19.24
C ALA A 326 -35.42 -37.56 18.44
N MET A 327 -34.52 -38.56 18.40
CA MET A 327 -33.32 -38.51 17.56
C MET A 327 -33.66 -38.50 16.07
N ALA A 328 -34.63 -39.31 15.63
CA ALA A 328 -35.09 -39.34 14.25
C ALA A 328 -35.66 -37.99 13.81
N LYS A 329 -36.45 -37.31 14.65
CA LYS A 329 -36.92 -35.94 14.40
C LYS A 329 -35.78 -34.93 14.29
N THR A 330 -34.77 -35.06 15.15
CA THR A 330 -33.58 -34.20 15.09
C THR A 330 -32.83 -34.41 13.78
N LEU A 331 -32.59 -35.67 13.40
CA LEU A 331 -31.96 -36.02 12.12
C LEU A 331 -32.79 -35.52 10.92
N GLN A 332 -34.12 -35.66 10.97
CA GLN A 332 -35.01 -35.16 9.93
C GLN A 332 -34.88 -33.63 9.76
N SER A 333 -34.87 -32.88 10.87
CA SER A 333 -34.67 -31.41 10.82
C SER A 333 -33.29 -31.01 10.28
N ALA A 334 -32.25 -31.81 10.56
CA ALA A 334 -30.91 -31.62 10.02
C ALA A 334 -30.87 -31.90 8.51
N VAL A 335 -31.52 -32.97 8.05
CA VAL A 335 -31.65 -33.30 6.63
C VAL A 335 -32.40 -32.20 5.88
N GLU A 336 -33.53 -31.72 6.39
CA GLU A 336 -34.28 -30.61 5.79
C GLU A 336 -33.44 -29.33 5.68
N THR A 337 -32.53 -29.12 6.64
CA THR A 337 -31.61 -27.98 6.61
C THR A 337 -30.52 -28.15 5.56
N LEU A 338 -29.92 -29.33 5.48
CA LEU A 338 -28.95 -29.65 4.43
C LEU A 338 -29.57 -29.63 3.03
N GLU A 339 -30.84 -30.02 2.88
CA GLU A 339 -31.57 -29.92 1.61
C GLU A 339 -31.80 -28.46 1.20
N ARG A 340 -32.16 -27.59 2.15
CA ARG A 340 -32.26 -26.14 1.91
C ARG A 340 -30.90 -25.55 1.52
N ASP A 341 -29.83 -25.88 2.23
CA ASP A 341 -28.49 -25.39 1.94
C ASP A 341 -27.99 -25.88 0.58
N LYS A 342 -28.24 -27.16 0.26
CA LYS A 342 -27.95 -27.73 -1.06
C LYS A 342 -28.70 -26.98 -2.17
N ALA A 343 -30.00 -26.70 -2.00
CA ALA A 343 -30.77 -25.93 -2.98
C ALA A 343 -30.24 -24.50 -3.15
N GLN A 344 -29.86 -23.83 -2.07
CA GLN A 344 -29.24 -22.50 -2.11
C GLN A 344 -27.88 -22.53 -2.82
N LEU A 345 -27.04 -23.52 -2.53
CA LEU A 345 -25.75 -23.70 -3.20
C LEU A 345 -25.93 -24.01 -4.68
N GLN A 346 -26.88 -24.88 -5.04
CA GLN A 346 -27.22 -25.17 -6.43
C GLN A 346 -27.70 -23.92 -7.17
N SER A 347 -28.53 -23.08 -6.54
CA SER A 347 -28.95 -21.80 -7.12
C SER A 347 -27.78 -20.82 -7.31
N ARG A 348 -26.86 -20.74 -6.34
CA ARG A 348 -25.65 -19.92 -6.45
C ARG A 348 -24.72 -20.40 -7.55
N VAL A 349 -24.49 -21.71 -7.64
CA VAL A 349 -23.71 -22.32 -8.72
C VAL A 349 -24.36 -22.04 -10.06
N HIS A 350 -25.66 -22.26 -10.20
CA HIS A 350 -26.39 -21.97 -11.44
C HIS A 350 -26.32 -20.48 -11.83
N SER A 351 -26.42 -19.57 -10.85
CA SER A 351 -26.26 -18.13 -11.09
C SER A 351 -24.82 -17.76 -11.51
N LEU A 352 -23.80 -18.40 -10.92
CA LEU A 352 -22.40 -18.20 -11.30
C LEU A 352 -22.11 -18.78 -12.69
N GLU A 353 -22.64 -19.97 -13.00
CA GLU A 353 -22.58 -20.58 -14.33
C GLU A 353 -23.28 -19.71 -15.36
N GLN A 354 -24.47 -19.17 -15.06
CA GLN A 354 -25.18 -18.27 -15.96
C GLN A 354 -24.44 -16.94 -16.15
N ARG A 355 -23.75 -16.43 -15.12
CA ARG A 355 -22.86 -15.26 -15.24
C ARG A 355 -21.62 -15.56 -16.09
N LEU A 356 -21.00 -16.72 -15.91
CA LEU A 356 -19.84 -17.16 -16.71
C LEU A 356 -20.25 -17.38 -18.18
N MET A 357 -21.35 -18.10 -18.43
CA MET A 357 -21.88 -18.29 -19.77
C MET A 357 -22.42 -17.00 -20.37
N GLY A 358 -23.00 -16.10 -19.57
CA GLY A 358 -23.43 -14.77 -20.01
C GLY A 358 -22.24 -13.87 -20.40
N THR A 359 -21.11 -14.03 -19.72
CA THR A 359 -19.85 -13.37 -20.07
C THR A 359 -19.28 -13.94 -21.38
N GLN A 360 -19.38 -15.26 -21.60
CA GLN A 360 -18.93 -15.91 -22.84
C GLN A 360 -19.90 -15.72 -24.03
N ALA A 361 -21.20 -15.58 -23.79
CA ALA A 361 -22.19 -15.34 -24.85
C ALA A 361 -22.20 -13.87 -25.32
N SER A 362 -21.75 -12.93 -24.49
CA SER A 362 -21.54 -11.53 -24.91
C SER A 362 -20.23 -11.31 -25.66
N GLU A 363 -19.32 -12.29 -25.70
CA GLU A 363 -18.06 -12.22 -26.46
C GLU A 363 -18.25 -12.52 -27.97
N GLY A 364 -19.48 -12.81 -28.41
CA GLY A 364 -19.78 -13.22 -29.79
C GLY A 364 -20.26 -12.14 -30.76
N GLU A 365 -20.76 -10.98 -30.30
CA GLU A 365 -21.46 -10.04 -31.20
C GLU A 365 -21.12 -8.55 -31.07
N ASP A 366 -20.23 -8.11 -30.17
CA ASP A 366 -19.78 -6.72 -30.23
C ASP A 366 -18.29 -6.59 -29.87
N ARG A 367 -17.53 -6.12 -30.85
CA ARG A 367 -16.13 -5.73 -30.68
C ARG A 367 -16.08 -4.47 -29.82
N ASP A 368 -15.04 -4.36 -28.99
CA ASP A 368 -14.50 -3.11 -28.38
C ASP A 368 -14.52 -2.98 -26.83
N ALA A 369 -14.36 -4.07 -26.07
CA ALA A 369 -13.71 -3.98 -24.75
C ALA A 369 -13.14 -5.34 -24.28
N PRO A 370 -11.82 -5.47 -24.05
CA PRO A 370 -11.26 -6.72 -23.52
C PRO A 370 -11.62 -6.89 -22.03
N PRO A 371 -11.80 -8.14 -21.55
CA PRO A 371 -12.08 -8.40 -20.15
C PRO A 371 -10.88 -7.94 -19.33
N SER A 372 -11.13 -7.04 -18.38
CA SER A 372 -10.11 -6.32 -17.59
C SER A 372 -9.02 -7.19 -16.97
N GLY A 373 -9.24 -8.50 -16.81
CA GLY A 373 -8.22 -9.44 -16.35
C GLY A 373 -7.26 -9.92 -17.45
N GLU A 374 -7.74 -10.11 -18.67
CA GLU A 374 -6.91 -10.58 -19.80
C GLU A 374 -6.11 -9.42 -20.40
N ALA A 375 -6.70 -8.22 -20.46
CA ALA A 375 -5.98 -6.99 -20.80
C ALA A 375 -4.88 -6.68 -19.77
N ALA A 376 -5.14 -6.90 -18.48
CA ALA A 376 -4.14 -6.71 -17.44
C ALA A 376 -3.02 -7.76 -17.53
N LEU A 377 -3.33 -9.01 -17.87
CA LEU A 377 -2.33 -10.05 -18.08
C LEU A 377 -1.47 -9.79 -19.32
N GLU A 378 -2.06 -9.28 -20.40
CA GLU A 378 -1.33 -8.93 -21.61
C GLU A 378 -0.47 -7.68 -21.40
N GLN A 379 -0.99 -6.67 -20.68
CA GLN A 379 -0.19 -5.52 -20.26
C GLN A 379 1.02 -5.94 -19.40
N LEU A 380 0.82 -6.88 -18.45
CA LEU A 380 1.93 -7.42 -17.65
C LEU A 380 2.94 -8.21 -18.49
N ARG A 381 2.50 -8.85 -19.58
CA ARG A 381 3.38 -9.55 -20.52
C ARG A 381 4.21 -8.55 -21.33
N GLU A 382 3.57 -7.51 -21.86
CA GLU A 382 4.24 -6.45 -22.63
C GLU A 382 5.24 -5.68 -21.75
N GLU A 383 4.86 -5.34 -20.51
CA GLU A 383 5.75 -4.69 -19.53
C GLU A 383 6.93 -5.59 -19.18
N LYS A 384 6.72 -6.91 -19.05
CA LYS A 384 7.80 -7.89 -18.84
C LYS A 384 8.76 -7.94 -20.04
N GLU A 385 8.25 -8.04 -21.27
CA GLU A 385 9.08 -8.08 -22.48
C GLU A 385 9.86 -6.79 -22.67
N PHE A 386 9.25 -5.65 -22.35
CA PHE A 386 9.92 -4.35 -22.37
C PHE A 386 11.04 -4.26 -21.34
N ALA A 387 10.79 -4.69 -20.10
CA ALA A 387 11.80 -4.73 -19.04
C ALA A 387 12.96 -5.69 -19.40
N GLU A 388 12.65 -6.86 -19.96
CA GLU A 388 13.66 -7.79 -20.48
C GLU A 388 14.50 -7.16 -21.61
N GLY A 389 13.87 -6.38 -22.50
CA GLY A 389 14.55 -5.59 -23.52
C GLY A 389 15.52 -4.55 -22.95
N GLN A 390 15.09 -3.79 -21.95
CA GLN A 390 15.95 -2.82 -21.25
C GLN A 390 17.13 -3.51 -20.55
N ILE A 391 16.89 -4.64 -19.89
CA ILE A 391 17.93 -5.44 -19.25
C ILE A 391 18.96 -5.91 -20.28
N ASN A 392 18.51 -6.41 -21.43
CA ASN A 392 19.40 -6.86 -22.50
C ASN A 392 20.23 -5.71 -23.08
N PHE A 393 19.63 -4.54 -23.29
CA PHE A 393 20.35 -3.35 -23.72
C PHE A 393 21.41 -2.91 -22.71
N LEU A 394 21.03 -2.82 -21.43
CA LEU A 394 21.97 -2.47 -20.36
C LEU A 394 23.11 -3.48 -20.26
N ASN A 395 22.81 -4.77 -20.38
CA ASN A 395 23.84 -5.81 -20.42
C ASN A 395 24.80 -5.63 -21.61
N SER A 396 24.31 -5.25 -22.79
CA SER A 396 25.17 -4.91 -23.94
C SER A 396 26.07 -3.71 -23.64
N VAL A 397 25.52 -2.64 -23.07
CA VAL A 397 26.28 -1.43 -22.70
C VAL A 397 27.32 -1.74 -21.64
N ILE A 398 26.98 -2.57 -20.65
CA ILE A 398 27.89 -3.00 -19.60
C ILE A 398 29.06 -3.78 -20.21
N VAL A 399 28.80 -4.71 -21.13
CA VAL A 399 29.85 -5.47 -21.82
C VAL A 399 30.76 -4.55 -22.63
N ASP A 400 30.21 -3.58 -23.35
CA ASP A 400 30.99 -2.62 -24.14
C ASP A 400 31.82 -1.68 -23.27
N LEU A 401 31.27 -1.21 -22.15
CA LEU A 401 31.99 -0.41 -21.18
C LEU A 401 33.10 -1.21 -20.48
N GLN A 402 32.84 -2.46 -20.11
CA GLN A 402 33.85 -3.36 -19.54
C GLN A 402 34.98 -3.61 -20.52
N ARG A 403 34.68 -3.85 -21.80
CA ARG A 403 35.69 -3.99 -22.87
C ARG A 403 36.52 -2.73 -23.00
N LYS A 404 35.87 -1.56 -23.07
CA LYS A 404 36.56 -0.27 -23.19
C LYS A 404 37.44 0.02 -21.97
N ASN A 405 36.99 -0.32 -20.77
CA ASN A 405 37.78 -0.22 -19.56
C ASN A 405 39.01 -1.14 -19.60
N GLU A 406 38.87 -2.38 -20.07
CA GLU A 406 40.02 -3.28 -20.22
C GLU A 406 40.99 -2.80 -21.30
N GLU A 407 40.51 -2.26 -22.42
CA GLU A 407 41.34 -1.63 -23.44
C GLU A 407 42.11 -0.42 -22.90
N LEU A 408 41.45 0.44 -22.12
CA LEU A 408 42.08 1.57 -21.45
C LEU A 408 43.13 1.10 -20.46
N LYS A 409 42.84 0.07 -19.67
CA LYS A 409 43.78 -0.55 -18.74
C LYS A 409 45.00 -1.12 -19.45
N VAL A 410 44.83 -1.75 -20.61
CA VAL A 410 45.94 -2.23 -21.47
C VAL A 410 46.76 -1.06 -22.02
N LYS A 411 46.11 0.02 -22.50
CA LYS A 411 46.81 1.22 -22.97
C LYS A 411 47.62 1.88 -21.87
N LEU A 412 47.06 1.95 -20.66
CA LEU A 412 47.71 2.53 -19.49
C LEU A 412 48.92 1.67 -19.07
N LYS A 413 48.79 0.34 -19.08
CA LYS A 413 49.93 -0.58 -18.92
C LYS A 413 51.00 -0.38 -19.99
N LYS A 414 50.61 -0.22 -21.26
CA LYS A 414 51.57 0.03 -22.36
C LYS A 414 52.29 1.37 -22.22
N LEU A 415 51.60 2.42 -21.79
CA LEU A 415 52.22 3.73 -21.53
C LEU A 415 53.16 3.67 -20.33
N ALA A 416 52.75 3.02 -19.24
CA ALA A 416 53.62 2.79 -18.08
C ALA A 416 54.85 1.96 -18.43
N LEU A 417 54.71 0.94 -19.31
CA LEU A 417 55.84 0.18 -19.84
C LEU A 417 56.71 0.99 -20.80
N ALA A 418 56.13 1.93 -21.55
CA ALA A 418 56.88 2.83 -22.43
C ALA A 418 57.65 3.92 -21.66
N GLU A 419 57.14 4.35 -20.49
CA GLU A 419 57.88 5.22 -19.56
C GLU A 419 59.04 4.49 -18.88
N PHE A 420 58.96 3.17 -18.71
CA PHE A 420 60.04 2.34 -18.16
C PHE A 420 61.03 1.81 -19.21
N ASN A 421 60.62 1.69 -20.48
CA ASN A 421 61.47 1.16 -21.55
C ASN A 421 62.05 2.31 -22.41
N GLY A 422 62.92 3.10 -21.78
CA GLY A 422 63.80 4.00 -22.49
C GLY A 422 64.77 3.22 -23.38
N ASN A 423 64.55 3.31 -24.69
CA ASN A 423 65.52 3.07 -25.78
C ASN A 423 65.87 1.61 -26.15
N THR A 424 65.30 1.11 -27.27
CA THR A 424 66.00 0.22 -28.23
C THR A 424 65.27 0.18 -29.58
N ASP A 425 65.96 0.70 -30.60
CA ASP A 425 66.06 0.32 -32.02
C ASP A 425 64.83 0.06 -32.90
N GLY A 426 64.87 0.72 -34.06
CA GLY A 426 63.79 0.81 -35.01
C GLY A 426 63.55 -0.44 -35.84
N PHE A 427 62.33 -0.52 -36.36
CA PHE A 427 62.01 -1.11 -37.66
C PHE A 427 60.68 -0.53 -38.15
N ASP A 428 60.78 0.10 -39.32
CA ASP A 428 59.90 0.15 -40.49
C ASP A 428 58.34 0.11 -40.39
N GLU A 429 57.77 0.85 -41.35
CA GLU A 429 56.43 0.73 -41.95
C GLU A 429 55.18 1.26 -41.23
N GLY A 430 54.51 2.21 -41.93
CA GLY A 430 53.08 2.51 -41.73
C GLY A 430 52.77 3.94 -41.33
N VAL A 431 52.82 4.86 -42.29
CA VAL A 431 52.36 6.25 -42.17
C VAL A 431 50.91 6.31 -41.65
N SER A 432 50.71 6.93 -40.49
CA SER A 432 49.45 7.59 -40.11
C SER A 432 49.73 8.69 -39.10
N LYS A 433 49.53 9.93 -39.55
CA LYS A 433 49.73 11.20 -38.81
C LYS A 433 49.21 11.10 -37.38
N ARG A 434 50.09 11.21 -36.39
CA ARG A 434 49.71 11.58 -35.02
C ARG A 434 50.09 13.03 -34.80
N GLU A 435 49.08 13.84 -34.50
CA GLU A 435 49.21 15.24 -34.10
C GLU A 435 50.20 15.34 -32.94
N LYS A 436 51.29 16.09 -33.13
CA LYS A 436 52.17 16.48 -32.06
C LYS A 436 51.35 17.39 -31.14
N LYS A 437 51.16 17.00 -29.88
CA LYS A 437 50.59 17.88 -28.85
C LYS A 437 51.36 19.20 -28.88
N ALA A 438 50.69 20.30 -29.24
CA ALA A 438 51.29 21.62 -29.24
C ALA A 438 51.73 21.99 -27.82
N THR A 439 52.93 22.54 -27.68
CA THR A 439 53.40 23.12 -26.42
C THR A 439 52.41 24.22 -25.98
N PRO A 440 52.03 24.29 -24.68
CA PRO A 440 51.15 25.34 -24.18
C PRO A 440 51.66 26.72 -24.60
N ARG A 441 50.79 27.54 -25.19
CA ARG A 441 51.14 28.90 -25.62
C ARG A 441 51.34 29.76 -24.38
N LEU A 442 52.46 30.46 -24.31
CA LEU A 442 52.73 31.42 -23.23
C LEU A 442 51.86 32.65 -23.49
N PHE A 443 51.14 33.14 -22.49
CA PHE A 443 50.32 34.34 -22.60
C PHE A 443 50.59 35.18 -21.36
N CYS A 444 50.91 36.45 -21.58
CA CYS A 444 51.10 37.38 -20.49
C CYS A 444 49.86 38.28 -20.35
N ASP A 445 49.13 38.08 -19.25
CA ASP A 445 47.92 38.82 -18.90
C ASP A 445 48.18 40.32 -18.58
N ILE A 446 49.45 40.73 -18.44
CA ILE A 446 49.84 42.11 -18.08
C ILE A 446 50.03 42.98 -19.32
N CYS A 447 50.57 42.43 -20.42
CA CYS A 447 50.82 43.13 -21.69
C CYS A 447 49.84 42.74 -22.81
N ASP A 448 48.93 41.79 -22.56
CA ASP A 448 48.07 41.15 -23.57
C ASP A 448 48.84 40.59 -24.78
N CYS A 449 50.03 40.04 -24.54
CA CYS A 449 50.92 39.57 -25.59
C CYS A 449 51.16 38.05 -25.53
N PHE A 450 51.02 37.38 -26.69
CA PHE A 450 51.16 35.94 -26.82
C PHE A 450 52.57 35.53 -27.23
N ASP A 451 53.01 34.37 -26.73
CA ASP A 451 54.21 33.60 -27.10
C ASP A 451 55.56 34.32 -26.88
N LEU A 452 55.58 35.48 -26.22
CA LEU A 452 56.81 36.26 -25.95
C LEU A 452 57.40 35.98 -24.57
N HIS A 453 56.59 36.10 -23.52
CA HIS A 453 56.94 35.82 -22.13
C HIS A 453 55.69 35.34 -21.40
N ASP A 454 55.88 34.65 -20.28
CA ASP A 454 54.80 34.33 -19.35
C ASP A 454 54.52 35.54 -18.45
N THR A 455 53.37 35.57 -17.78
CA THR A 455 52.94 36.69 -16.93
C THR A 455 54.00 37.07 -15.88
N GLU A 456 54.74 36.11 -15.31
CA GLU A 456 55.75 36.37 -14.26
C GLU A 456 57.04 37.06 -14.76
N ASP A 457 57.33 36.95 -16.05
CA ASP A 457 58.54 37.54 -16.67
C ASP A 457 58.23 38.89 -17.36
N CYS A 458 57.07 39.47 -17.08
CA CYS A 458 56.63 40.67 -17.75
C CYS A 458 57.51 41.87 -17.40
N PRO A 459 58.16 42.52 -18.38
CA PRO A 459 59.04 43.66 -18.10
C PRO A 459 58.31 44.88 -17.52
N THR A 460 56.99 44.97 -17.68
CA THR A 460 56.13 45.94 -16.99
C THR A 460 55.90 45.60 -15.51
N GLN A 461 56.20 44.38 -15.08
CA GLN A 461 56.17 43.95 -13.68
C GLN A 461 57.50 44.26 -12.94
N ALA A 462 58.55 44.68 -13.65
CA ALA A 462 59.78 45.16 -13.04
C ALA A 462 59.51 46.48 -12.31
N GLN A 463 59.49 46.39 -10.98
CA GLN A 463 59.22 47.49 -10.06
C GLN A 463 60.20 48.66 -10.26
N SER A 464 59.69 49.87 -10.11
CA SER A 464 60.52 51.07 -9.93
C SER A 464 61.47 50.88 -8.73
N PRO A 465 62.68 51.47 -8.74
CA PRO A 465 63.70 51.20 -7.72
C PRO A 465 63.39 51.73 -6.31
N ASP A 466 62.19 52.22 -6.05
CA ASP A 466 61.85 53.04 -4.87
C ASP A 466 60.65 52.51 -4.07
N SER A 467 60.38 51.21 -4.17
CA SER A 467 59.33 50.56 -3.37
C SER A 467 59.91 50.08 -2.03
N VAL A 468 59.33 50.59 -0.94
CA VAL A 468 59.59 50.21 0.46
C VAL A 468 59.58 48.69 0.61
N PRO A 469 60.49 48.07 1.39
CA PRO A 469 60.57 46.61 1.48
C PRO A 469 59.21 46.01 1.85
N HIS A 470 58.78 45.00 1.09
CA HIS A 470 57.64 44.16 1.44
C HIS A 470 57.88 43.59 2.85
N THR A 471 56.90 43.76 3.73
CA THR A 471 57.03 43.35 5.13
C THR A 471 57.25 41.84 5.19
N THR A 472 58.38 41.44 5.76
CA THR A 472 58.77 40.04 5.98
C THR A 472 58.00 39.40 7.14
N TYR A 473 56.73 39.78 7.33
CA TYR A 473 55.88 39.23 8.38
C TYR A 473 55.24 37.93 7.87
N HIS A 474 56.00 36.84 7.97
CA HIS A 474 55.43 35.49 7.92
C HIS A 474 54.75 35.24 9.27
N GLY A 475 53.45 35.52 9.35
CA GLY A 475 52.63 35.06 10.47
C GLY A 475 52.80 33.55 10.63
N ASN A 476 52.93 33.09 11.87
CA ASN A 476 53.02 31.67 12.19
C ASN A 476 51.77 30.95 11.63
N PRO A 477 51.91 29.91 10.79
CA PRO A 477 50.77 29.18 10.22
C PRO A 477 49.85 28.53 11.27
N ALA A 478 50.34 28.39 12.50
CA ALA A 478 49.58 27.85 13.63
C ALA A 478 48.72 28.91 14.36
N ASP A 479 48.95 30.20 14.13
CA ASP A 479 48.19 31.27 14.79
C ASP A 479 47.01 31.67 13.90
N GLU A 480 45.84 31.11 14.23
CA GLU A 480 44.59 31.40 13.53
C GLU A 480 44.18 32.87 13.78
N ARG A 481 44.13 33.66 12.70
CA ARG A 481 43.82 35.09 12.79
C ARG A 481 42.36 35.24 13.26
N PRO A 482 42.07 35.97 14.36
CA PRO A 482 40.71 36.15 14.84
C PRO A 482 39.82 36.76 13.74
N TYR A 483 38.81 36.01 13.33
CA TYR A 483 37.79 36.40 12.38
C TYR A 483 36.44 36.45 13.11
N CYS A 484 35.64 37.45 12.77
CA CYS A 484 34.31 37.62 13.31
C CYS A 484 33.27 37.27 12.24
N ASP A 485 32.49 36.22 12.45
CA ASP A 485 31.43 35.79 11.52
C ASP A 485 30.20 36.72 11.54
N ILE A 486 30.08 37.60 12.54
CA ILE A 486 28.95 38.53 12.67
C ILE A 486 29.16 39.77 11.78
N CYS A 487 30.38 40.32 11.70
CA CYS A 487 30.70 41.52 10.92
C CYS A 487 31.67 41.28 9.75
N GLU A 488 32.04 40.02 9.51
CA GLU A 488 32.94 39.57 8.44
C GLU A 488 34.32 40.27 8.43
N ALA A 489 34.78 40.73 9.59
CA ALA A 489 36.03 41.46 9.74
C ALA A 489 37.09 40.67 10.53
N PHE A 490 38.35 40.81 10.11
CA PHE A 490 39.50 40.28 10.85
C PHE A 490 39.94 41.26 11.95
N GLY A 491 40.21 40.77 13.16
CA GLY A 491 40.77 41.56 14.26
C GLY A 491 40.15 41.30 15.64
N HIS A 492 39.05 40.55 15.71
CA HIS A 492 38.43 40.09 16.95
C HIS A 492 37.68 38.78 16.68
N ALA A 493 37.36 38.01 17.73
CA ALA A 493 36.54 36.80 17.60
C ALA A 493 35.06 37.16 17.68
N THR A 494 34.22 36.33 17.06
CA THR A 494 32.75 36.48 17.04
C THR A 494 32.14 36.73 18.43
N GLU A 495 32.70 36.14 19.49
CA GLU A 495 32.25 36.28 20.89
C GLU A 495 32.44 37.69 21.48
N SER A 496 33.33 38.46 20.90
CA SER A 496 33.70 39.82 21.33
C SER A 496 33.14 40.90 20.40
N CYS A 497 32.28 40.50 19.46
CA CYS A 497 31.62 41.41 18.52
C CYS A 497 30.50 42.17 19.22
N ASN A 498 30.47 43.48 19.05
CA ASN A 498 29.38 44.31 19.54
C ASN A 498 28.28 44.34 18.45
N ASP A 499 27.23 43.53 18.64
CA ASP A 499 26.11 43.31 17.68
C ASP A 499 25.36 44.59 17.23
N ASP A 500 25.55 45.72 17.93
CA ASP A 500 24.88 46.99 17.67
C ASP A 500 25.41 47.76 16.43
N GLN A 501 26.33 47.18 15.65
CA GLN A 501 26.86 47.77 14.41
C GLN A 501 26.80 46.78 13.23
N THR A 502 25.61 46.33 12.87
CA THR A 502 25.37 45.71 11.56
C THR A 502 24.79 46.75 10.59
N PHE A 503 25.45 46.89 9.43
CA PHE A 503 25.00 47.66 8.27
C PHE A 503 24.31 46.75 7.26
#